data_AF-A0A5N9G8S5-F1
#
_entry.id   AF-A0A5N9G8S5-F1
#
_cell.length_a   1.000
_cell.length_b   1.000
_cell.length_c   1.000
_cell.angle_alpha   90.00
_cell.angle_beta   90.00
_cell.angle_gamma   90.00
#
_symmetry.space_group_name_H-M   'P 1'
#
loop_
_entity.id
_entity.type
_entity.pdbx_description
1 polymer ?
#
loop_
_entity_poly.entity_id
_entity_poly.type
_entity_poly.pdbx_seq_one_letter_code
_entity_poly.pdbx_strand_id
1 'polypeptide(L)'
;MKECKIALIGATGAVGQVFLQILEERNFPASTIRLCASPRSFGKEITVRGEKLIVEEATEQLMSEVDFVFISASGSISRQMAPVAAKQGAIVIDKSSAFRMDPNVPLVVPELNPEDLD
;
A
#
# COMPACT_ATOMS: atom_id res chain seq x y z
N MET A 1 -19.05 -1.47 4.25
CA MET A 1 -18.01 -0.73 3.50
C MET A 1 -18.02 -1.23 2.08
N LYS A 2 -17.79 -0.35 1.09
CA LYS A 2 -17.66 -0.76 -0.31
C LYS A 2 -16.37 -1.59 -0.44
N GLU A 3 -16.42 -2.68 -1.19
CA GLU A 3 -15.22 -3.45 -1.50
C GLU A 3 -14.21 -2.59 -2.26
N CYS A 4 -12.92 -2.80 -1.98
CA CYS A 4 -11.83 -2.09 -2.67
C CYS A 4 -10.70 -3.03 -3.09
N LYS A 5 -9.95 -2.62 -4.11
CA LYS A 5 -8.74 -3.27 -4.58
C LYS A 5 -7.54 -2.53 -4.02
N ILE A 6 -6.56 -3.26 -3.48
CA ILE A 6 -5.39 -2.64 -2.87
C ILE A 6 -4.09 -3.21 -3.42
N ALA A 7 -3.03 -2.40 -3.41
CA ALA A 7 -1.66 -2.85 -3.53
C ALA A 7 -0.86 -2.50 -2.27
N LEU A 8 0.04 -3.40 -1.87
CA LEU A 8 1.00 -3.19 -0.78
C LEU A 8 2.42 -3.21 -1.33
N ILE A 9 3.10 -2.06 -1.34
CA ILE A 9 4.52 -1.95 -1.69
C ILE A 9 5.36 -2.12 -0.43
N GLY A 10 6.28 -3.10 -0.45
CA GLY A 10 7.08 -3.49 0.71
C GLY A 10 6.49 -4.69 1.46
N ALA A 11 5.70 -5.53 0.79
CA ALA A 11 4.99 -6.66 1.39
C ALA A 11 5.91 -7.63 2.15
N THR A 12 7.14 -7.87 1.70
CA THR A 12 8.08 -8.79 2.37
C THR A 12 8.86 -8.16 3.55
N GLY A 13 8.65 -6.88 3.85
CA GLY A 13 9.29 -6.21 4.99
C GLY A 13 8.54 -6.44 6.29
N ALA A 14 9.19 -6.21 7.44
CA ALA A 14 8.57 -6.42 8.75
C ALA A 14 7.24 -5.69 8.94
N VAL A 15 7.17 -4.41 8.55
CA VAL A 15 5.92 -3.64 8.64
C VAL A 15 4.89 -4.10 7.59
N GLY A 16 5.31 -4.55 6.42
CA GLY A 16 4.41 -5.13 5.42
C GLY A 16 3.74 -6.41 5.92
N GLN A 17 4.48 -7.27 6.63
CA GLN A 17 3.92 -8.47 7.26
C GLN A 17 2.91 -8.12 8.36
N VAL A 18 3.24 -7.16 9.23
CA VAL A 18 2.30 -6.66 10.26
C VAL A 18 1.06 -6.03 9.62
N PHE A 19 1.22 -5.29 8.53
CA PHE A 19 0.10 -4.72 7.78
C PHE A 19 -0.87 -5.81 7.31
N LEU A 20 -0.35 -6.89 6.70
CA LEU A 20 -1.18 -8.01 6.23
C LEU A 20 -1.89 -8.71 7.38
N GLN A 21 -1.21 -8.93 8.51
CA GLN A 21 -1.82 -9.48 9.71
C GLN A 21 -2.98 -8.61 10.21
N ILE A 22 -2.78 -7.30 10.35
CA ILE A 22 -3.82 -6.37 10.81
C ILE A 22 -4.99 -6.32 9.81
N LEU A 23 -4.69 -6.35 8.51
CA LEU A 23 -5.70 -6.38 7.45
C LEU A 23 -6.64 -7.60 7.58
N GLU A 24 -6.08 -8.76 7.96
CA GLU A 24 -6.84 -9.98 8.24
C GLU A 24 -7.63 -9.87 9.54
N GLU A 25 -6.97 -9.51 10.65
CA GLU A 25 -7.60 -9.37 11.96
C GLU A 25 -8.80 -8.41 11.94
N ARG A 26 -8.71 -7.34 11.15
CA ARG A 26 -9.76 -6.33 11.02
C ARG A 26 -10.82 -6.66 9.97
N ASN A 27 -10.73 -7.81 9.29
CA ASN A 27 -11.61 -8.17 8.17
C ASN A 27 -11.77 -7.01 7.17
N PHE A 28 -10.65 -6.35 6.82
CA PHE A 28 -10.67 -5.17 5.97
C PHE A 28 -11.33 -5.48 4.61
N PRO A 29 -12.16 -4.62 4.04
CA PRO A 29 -13.00 -4.95 2.87
C PRO A 29 -12.22 -4.94 1.53
N ALA A 30 -11.00 -5.49 1.50
CA ALA A 30 -10.24 -5.67 0.27
C ALA A 30 -10.75 -6.89 -0.51
N SER A 31 -11.27 -6.68 -1.72
CA SER A 31 -11.66 -7.74 -2.66
C SER A 31 -10.49 -8.24 -3.49
N THR A 32 -9.41 -7.46 -3.59
CA THR A 32 -8.17 -7.84 -4.28
C THR A 32 -6.99 -7.26 -3.53
N ILE A 33 -5.95 -8.07 -3.32
CA ILE A 33 -4.71 -7.68 -2.65
C ILE A 33 -3.54 -8.01 -3.58
N ARG A 34 -2.82 -6.98 -4.02
CA ARG A 34 -1.60 -7.12 -4.83
C ARG A 34 -0.37 -6.90 -3.95
N LEU A 35 0.58 -7.83 -3.96
CA LEU A 35 1.75 -7.78 -3.09
C LEU A 35 2.98 -7.39 -3.89
N CYS A 36 3.56 -6.23 -3.60
CA CYS A 36 4.74 -5.73 -4.30
C CYS A 36 5.96 -5.66 -3.38
N ALA A 37 7.13 -5.99 -3.91
CA ALA A 37 8.40 -5.85 -3.19
C ALA A 37 9.56 -5.52 -4.14
N SER A 38 10.80 -5.62 -3.67
CA SER A 38 11.97 -5.46 -4.52
C SER A 38 12.26 -6.73 -5.33
N PRO A 39 13.07 -6.65 -6.41
CA PRO A 39 13.30 -7.79 -7.33
C PRO A 39 13.75 -9.09 -6.66
N ARG A 40 14.54 -9.00 -5.58
CA ARG A 40 14.98 -10.16 -4.78
C ARG A 40 13.83 -10.94 -4.10
N SER A 41 12.63 -10.40 -4.12
CA SER A 41 11.44 -10.97 -3.50
C SER A 41 10.38 -11.39 -4.51
N PHE A 42 10.56 -11.13 -5.80
CA PHE A 42 9.59 -11.57 -6.82
C PHE A 42 9.43 -13.08 -6.83
N GLY A 43 8.21 -13.54 -7.04
CA GLY A 43 7.86 -14.96 -7.03
C GLY A 43 7.74 -15.58 -5.63
N LYS A 44 8.06 -14.86 -4.55
CA LYS A 44 7.77 -15.34 -3.19
C LYS A 44 6.27 -15.41 -2.99
N GLU A 45 5.81 -16.44 -2.29
CA GLU A 45 4.42 -16.58 -1.88
C GLU A 45 4.25 -16.06 -0.45
N ILE A 46 3.21 -15.26 -0.23
CA ILE A 46 2.74 -14.88 1.11
C ILE A 46 1.30 -15.38 1.23
N THR A 47 1.00 -16.07 2.33
CA THR A 47 -0.38 -16.47 2.61
C THR A 47 -1.13 -15.31 3.24
N VAL A 48 -2.24 -14.91 2.65
CA VAL A 48 -3.14 -13.88 3.15
C VAL A 48 -4.55 -14.45 3.10
N ARG A 49 -5.27 -14.50 4.23
CA ARG A 49 -6.62 -15.10 4.33
C ARG A 49 -6.70 -16.56 3.87
N GLY A 50 -5.62 -17.32 4.08
CA GLY A 50 -5.52 -18.70 3.64
C GLY A 50 -5.24 -18.87 2.13
N GLU A 51 -5.17 -17.77 1.37
CA GLU A 51 -4.82 -17.78 -0.04
C GLU A 51 -3.34 -17.44 -0.25
N LYS A 52 -2.68 -18.12 -1.18
CA LYS A 52 -1.29 -17.83 -1.54
C LYS A 52 -1.25 -16.75 -2.60
N LEU A 53 -0.69 -15.60 -2.23
CA LEU A 53 -0.49 -14.47 -3.13
C LEU A 53 0.98 -14.38 -3.53
N ILE A 54 1.23 -14.15 -4.82
CA ILE A 54 2.59 -14.03 -5.37
C ILE A 54 3.05 -12.59 -5.26
N VAL A 55 4.29 -12.41 -4.81
CA VAL A 55 4.94 -11.10 -4.79
C VAL A 55 5.42 -10.74 -6.19
N GLU A 56 5.03 -9.56 -6.64
CA GLU A 56 5.25 -9.05 -7.99
C GLU A 56 5.89 -7.65 -8.00
N GLU A 57 6.17 -7.13 -9.19
CA GLU A 57 6.73 -5.80 -9.38
C GLU A 57 5.66 -4.70 -9.25
N ALA A 58 6.01 -3.60 -8.60
CA ALA A 58 5.15 -2.42 -8.56
C ALA A 58 5.24 -1.66 -9.89
N THR A 59 4.44 -2.06 -10.88
CA THR A 59 4.39 -1.42 -12.20
C THR A 59 3.30 -0.36 -12.29
N GLU A 60 3.41 0.57 -13.24
CA GLU A 60 2.36 1.58 -13.50
C GLU A 60 1.03 0.92 -13.88
N GLN A 61 1.05 -0.17 -14.66
CA GLN A 61 -0.13 -0.96 -14.98
C GLN A 61 -0.78 -1.58 -13.74
N LEU A 62 0.02 -2.09 -12.80
CA LEU A 62 -0.54 -2.61 -11.54
C LEU A 62 -1.23 -1.49 -10.75
N MET A 63 -0.61 -0.31 -10.69
CA MET A 63 -1.17 0.82 -9.96
C MET A 63 -2.50 1.32 -10.56
N SER A 64 -2.74 1.14 -11.86
CA SER A 64 -4.02 1.50 -12.50
C SER A 64 -5.16 0.50 -12.26
N GLU A 65 -4.84 -0.67 -11.68
CA GLU A 65 -5.80 -1.74 -11.41
C GLU A 65 -6.34 -1.73 -9.96
N VAL A 66 -5.85 -0.81 -9.11
CA VAL A 66 -6.16 -0.75 -7.67
C VAL A 66 -6.72 0.60 -7.25
N ASP A 67 -7.57 0.59 -6.21
CA ASP A 67 -8.17 1.79 -5.64
C ASP A 67 -7.24 2.44 -4.59
N PHE A 68 -6.49 1.63 -3.84
CA PHE A 68 -5.59 2.07 -2.78
C PHE A 68 -4.19 1.48 -2.92
N VAL A 69 -3.17 2.29 -2.64
CA VAL A 69 -1.78 1.84 -2.58
C VAL A 69 -1.19 2.16 -1.21
N PHE A 70 -0.83 1.13 -0.47
CA PHE A 70 -0.13 1.24 0.79
C PHE A 70 1.37 1.09 0.55
N ILE A 71 2.17 2.06 1.01
CA ILE A 71 3.63 2.03 0.87
C ILE A 71 4.26 1.85 2.25
N SER A 72 4.93 0.71 2.42
CA SER A 72 5.77 0.39 3.57
C SER A 72 7.19 0.05 3.10
N ALA A 73 7.76 0.96 2.30
CA ALA A 73 9.11 0.87 1.75
C ALA A 73 9.95 2.10 2.15
N SER A 74 11.14 2.24 1.57
CA SER A 74 11.98 3.42 1.79
C SER A 74 11.35 4.68 1.20
N GLY A 75 11.79 5.85 1.68
CA GLY A 75 11.36 7.13 1.12
C GLY A 75 11.75 7.32 -0.35
N SER A 76 12.81 6.67 -0.83
CA SER A 76 13.19 6.67 -2.25
C SER A 76 12.15 5.96 -3.12
N ILE A 77 11.70 4.77 -2.70
CA ILE A 77 10.65 4.03 -3.40
C ILE A 77 9.33 4.81 -3.36
N SER A 78 9.02 5.43 -2.22
CA SER A 78 7.80 6.23 -2.08
C SER A 78 7.79 7.43 -3.02
N ARG A 79 8.90 8.17 -3.14
CA ARG A 79 9.03 9.27 -4.11
C ARG A 79 8.89 8.82 -5.57
N GLN A 80 9.23 7.58 -5.87
CA GLN A 80 9.08 7.03 -7.21
C GLN A 80 7.65 6.56 -7.47
N MET A 81 7.05 5.80 -6.54
CA MET A 81 5.81 5.07 -6.80
C MET A 81 4.56 5.81 -6.37
N ALA A 82 4.61 6.65 -5.33
CA ALA A 82 3.43 7.39 -4.88
C ALA A 82 2.88 8.31 -5.98
N PRO A 83 3.70 9.11 -6.71
CA PRO A 83 3.19 9.94 -7.80
C PRO A 83 2.65 9.13 -8.98
N VAL A 84 3.26 7.98 -9.27
CA VAL A 84 2.79 7.06 -10.34
C VAL A 84 1.41 6.53 -9.99
N ALA A 85 1.22 6.03 -8.77
CA ALA A 85 -0.07 5.52 -8.31
C ALA A 85 -1.15 6.61 -8.26
N ALA A 86 -0.84 7.77 -7.70
CA ALA A 86 -1.76 8.90 -7.64
C ALA A 86 -2.20 9.37 -9.03
N LYS A 87 -1.28 9.40 -10.01
CA LYS A 87 -1.59 9.75 -11.40
C LYS A 87 -2.53 8.75 -12.08
N GLN A 88 -2.51 7.50 -11.64
CA GLN A 88 -3.43 6.45 -12.12
C GLN A 88 -4.79 6.47 -11.39
N GLY A 89 -4.99 7.39 -10.45
CA GLY A 89 -6.26 7.58 -9.73
C GLY A 89 -6.36 6.81 -8.41
N ALA A 90 -5.32 6.09 -8.00
CA ALA A 90 -5.30 5.39 -6.72
C ALA A 90 -5.01 6.36 -5.56
N ILE A 91 -5.64 6.13 -4.41
CA ILE A 91 -5.32 6.84 -3.16
C ILE A 91 -4.08 6.20 -2.54
N VAL A 92 -3.05 7.00 -2.27
CA VAL A 92 -1.79 6.51 -1.71
C VAL A 92 -1.69 6.81 -0.23
N ILE A 93 -1.41 5.77 0.57
CA ILE A 93 -1.10 5.89 1.99
C ILE A 93 0.37 5.50 2.18
N ASP A 94 1.23 6.50 2.42
CA ASP A 94 2.67 6.29 2.58
C ASP A 94 3.10 6.37 4.05
N LYS A 95 3.60 5.24 4.58
CA LYS A 95 4.16 5.18 5.93
C LYS A 95 5.55 5.82 6.02
N SER A 96 6.25 5.99 4.90
CA SER A 96 7.59 6.54 4.87
C SER A 96 7.63 8.01 5.33
N SER A 97 8.82 8.58 5.41
CA SER A 97 9.00 10.01 5.70
C SER A 97 8.95 10.91 4.46
N ALA A 98 8.75 10.34 3.27
CA ALA A 98 8.96 11.03 1.99
C ALA A 98 8.11 12.29 1.83
N PHE A 99 6.85 12.26 2.27
CA PHE A 99 5.88 13.34 2.02
C PHE A 99 5.34 14.00 3.30
N ARG A 100 5.84 13.64 4.49
CA ARG A 100 5.28 14.14 5.77
C ARG A 100 5.35 15.66 5.95
N MET A 101 6.25 16.31 5.23
CA MET A 101 6.45 17.77 5.28
C MET A 101 5.94 18.47 4.01
N ASP A 102 5.36 17.75 3.07
CA ASP A 102 4.77 18.34 1.87
C ASP A 102 3.44 19.03 2.27
N PRO A 103 3.28 20.34 2.06
CA PRO A 103 2.06 21.05 2.46
C PRO A 103 0.82 20.60 1.69
N ASN A 104 0.97 19.86 0.58
CA ASN A 104 -0.15 19.33 -0.21
C ASN A 104 -0.48 17.87 0.14
N VAL A 105 0.21 17.26 1.11
CA VAL A 105 -0.02 15.88 1.54
C VAL A 105 -0.39 15.89 3.02
N PRO A 106 -1.61 15.46 3.39
CA PRO A 106 -2.03 15.47 4.78
C PRO A 106 -1.23 14.44 5.60
N LEU A 107 -0.77 14.84 6.78
CA LEU A 107 -0.09 13.97 7.75
C LEU A 107 -1.10 13.49 8.79
N VAL A 108 -1.72 12.33 8.55
CA VAL A 108 -2.91 11.91 9.28
C VAL A 108 -2.60 10.91 10.40
N VAL A 109 -3.16 11.18 11.57
CA VAL A 109 -3.41 10.22 12.65
C VAL A 109 -4.93 10.19 12.86
N PRO A 110 -5.63 9.09 12.52
CA PRO A 110 -7.10 9.07 12.48
C PRO A 110 -7.80 9.53 13.77
N GLU A 111 -7.19 9.31 14.93
CA GLU A 111 -7.72 9.71 16.23
C GLU A 111 -7.47 11.18 16.59
N LEU A 112 -6.63 11.90 15.84
CA LEU A 112 -6.24 13.29 16.13
C LEU A 112 -6.74 14.29 15.09
N ASN A 113 -6.61 13.97 13.80
CA ASN A 113 -6.90 14.87 12.69
C ASN A 113 -7.57 14.15 11.50
N PRO A 114 -8.71 13.45 11.71
CA PRO A 114 -9.44 12.79 10.63
C PRO A 114 -9.96 13.77 9.56
N GLU A 115 -10.21 15.02 9.92
CA GLU A 115 -10.70 16.09 9.03
C GLU A 115 -9.71 16.49 7.94
N ASP A 116 -8.43 16.14 8.07
CA ASP A 116 -7.41 16.42 7.05
C ASP A 116 -7.59 15.56 5.77
N LEU A 117 -8.55 14.62 5.78
CA LEU A 117 -8.89 13.76 4.64
C LEU A 117 -10.06 14.28 3.78
N ASP A 118 -10.73 15.35 4.20
CA ASP A 118 -11.94 15.90 3.55
C ASP A 118 -11.67 16.93 2.44
#